data_AF-I8RM64-F1
#
_entry.id   AF-I8RM64-F1
#
_cell.length_a   1.000
_cell.length_b   1.000
_cell.length_c   1.000
_cell.angle_alpha   90.00
_cell.angle_beta   90.00
_cell.angle_gamma   90.00
#
_symmetry.space_group_name_H-M   'P 1'
#
loop_
_entity.id
_entity.type
_entity.pdbx_description
1 polymer ?
#
loop_
_entity_poly.entity_id
_entity_poly.type
_entity_poly.pdbx_seq_one_letter_code
_entity_poly.pdbx_strand_id
1 'polypeptide(L)'
;MKINITKKEYQLFLDMVYLSDWVLHAHSEKRTEEKKPYKKYGEEAILQMSISERFEKEMAFHQEYHEEFDKNGLDNLRIHNL
;
A
#
# COMPACT_ATOMS: atom_id res chain seq x y z
N MET A 1 -26.60 25.19 0.18
CA MET A 1 -26.22 25.09 -1.24
C MET A 1 -26.75 23.77 -1.78
N LYS A 2 -27.46 23.76 -2.92
CA LYS A 2 -27.95 22.52 -3.55
C LYS A 2 -27.02 22.18 -4.71
N ILE A 3 -26.25 21.10 -4.58
CA ILE A 3 -25.39 20.58 -5.65
C ILE A 3 -26.12 19.37 -6.25
N ASN A 4 -26.43 19.43 -7.54
CA ASN A 4 -27.01 18.31 -8.27
C ASN A 4 -25.90 17.63 -9.06
N ILE A 5 -25.68 16.34 -8.80
CA ILE A 5 -24.68 15.52 -9.49
C ILE A 5 -25.36 14.37 -10.23
N THR A 6 -24.80 14.00 -11.37
CA THR A 6 -25.22 12.83 -12.14
C THR A 6 -24.71 11.54 -11.49
N LYS A 7 -25.31 10.41 -11.86
CA LYS A 7 -24.86 9.09 -11.39
C LYS A 7 -23.38 8.82 -11.68
N LYS A 8 -22.87 9.30 -12.83
CA LYS A 8 -21.46 9.12 -13.23
C LYS A 8 -20.51 9.95 -12.37
N GLU A 9 -20.86 11.18 -12.07
CA GLU A 9 -20.05 12.05 -11.20
C GLU A 9 -20.04 11.57 -9.75
N TYR A 10 -21.17 11.04 -9.27
CA TYR A 10 -21.24 10.39 -7.96
C TYR A 10 -20.31 9.17 -7.90
N GLN A 11 -20.29 8.35 -8.96
CA GLN A 11 -19.42 7.19 -9.05
C GLN A 11 -17.94 7.59 -9.06
N LEU A 12 -17.57 8.60 -9.84
CA LEU A 12 -16.21 9.13 -9.87
C LEU A 12 -15.76 9.64 -8.48
N PHE A 13 -16.67 10.27 -7.74
CA PHE A 13 -16.38 10.71 -6.38
C PHE A 13 -16.12 9.53 -5.43
N LEU A 14 -16.95 8.48 -5.50
CA LEU A 14 -16.72 7.26 -4.73
C LEU A 14 -15.39 6.59 -5.07
N ASP A 15 -15.05 6.53 -6.36
CA ASP A 15 -13.78 5.97 -6.81
C ASP A 15 -12.60 6.77 -6.22
N MET A 16 -12.67 8.10 -6.22
CA MET A 16 -11.64 8.95 -5.59
C MET A 16 -11.55 8.76 -4.09
N VAL A 17 -12.68 8.67 -3.38
CA VAL A 17 -12.68 8.43 -1.92
C VAL A 17 -12.10 7.05 -1.61
N TYR A 18 -12.49 6.02 -2.35
CA TYR A 18 -11.98 4.66 -2.18
C TYR A 18 -10.47 4.57 -2.47
N LEU A 19 -10.02 5.23 -3.54
CA LEU A 19 -8.60 5.28 -3.89
C LEU A 19 -7.81 6.08 -2.85
N SER A 20 -8.38 7.15 -2.29
CA SER A 20 -7.77 7.90 -1.18
C SER A 20 -7.69 7.08 0.10
N ASP A 21 -8.72 6.29 0.43
CA ASP A 21 -8.72 5.37 1.55
C ASP A 21 -7.62 4.32 1.37
N TRP A 22 -7.51 3.73 0.18
CA TRP A 22 -6.44 2.80 -0.15
C TRP A 22 -5.04 3.44 -0.04
N VAL A 23 -4.84 4.67 -0.54
CA VAL A 23 -3.56 5.40 -0.43
C VAL A 23 -3.22 5.72 1.02
N LEU A 24 -4.19 6.17 1.81
CA LEU A 24 -4.02 6.50 3.23
C LEU A 24 -3.73 5.25 4.06
N HIS A 25 -4.36 4.12 3.72
CA HIS A 25 -4.17 2.85 4.42
C HIS A 25 -3.04 1.97 3.84
N ALA A 26 -2.46 2.32 2.68
CA ALA A 26 -1.28 1.66 2.15
C ALA A 26 -0.10 1.73 3.14
N HIS A 27 -0.07 2.75 3.99
CA HIS A 27 0.91 2.91 5.07
C HIS A 27 0.40 2.43 6.45
N SER A 28 -0.83 1.91 6.55
CA SER A 28 -1.40 1.52 7.84
C SER A 28 -0.56 0.42 8.53
N GLU A 29 -0.28 0.70 9.80
CA GLU A 29 0.96 0.35 10.50
C GLU A 29 0.98 -1.06 11.09
N LYS A 30 0.21 -2.01 10.55
CA LYS A 30 0.34 -3.44 10.92
C LYS A 30 1.31 -4.22 10.03
N ARG A 31 2.28 -3.53 9.41
CA ARG A 31 3.50 -4.21 8.95
C ARG A 31 4.37 -4.45 10.17
N THR A 32 4.61 -5.71 10.52
CA THR A 32 5.66 -6.13 11.46
C THR A 32 6.85 -5.19 11.34
N GLU A 33 7.22 -4.53 12.43
CA GLU A 33 8.24 -3.48 12.51
C GLU A 33 9.59 -3.89 11.88
N GLU A 34 9.80 -5.19 11.70
CA GLU A 34 10.94 -5.83 11.07
C GLU A 34 11.06 -5.57 9.56
N LYS A 35 9.96 -5.24 8.85
CA LYS A 35 9.94 -5.12 7.38
C LYS A 35 9.90 -3.69 6.86
N LYS A 36 10.13 -2.69 7.70
CA LYS A 36 10.12 -1.30 7.24
C LYS A 36 11.52 -0.89 6.73
N PRO A 37 11.63 -0.20 5.57
CA PRO A 37 12.92 0.17 4.98
C PRO A 37 13.86 0.92 5.93
N TYR A 38 13.32 1.73 6.85
CA TYR A 38 14.13 2.46 7.84
C TYR A 38 14.88 1.56 8.83
N LYS A 39 14.41 0.34 9.14
CA LYS A 39 15.19 -0.60 9.96
C LYS A 39 16.36 -1.20 9.18
N LYS A 40 16.21 -1.40 7.86
CA LYS A 40 17.25 -1.98 7.00
C LYS A 40 18.28 -0.96 6.54
N TYR A 41 17.84 0.27 6.25
CA TYR A 41 18.67 1.30 5.63
C TYR A 41 18.97 2.49 6.55
N GLY A 42 18.23 2.68 7.65
CA GLY A 42 18.33 3.85 8.52
C GLY A 42 17.52 5.05 8.01
N GLU A 43 17.00 5.86 8.93
CA GLU A 43 16.14 7.02 8.61
C GLU A 43 16.87 8.06 7.75
N GLU A 44 18.11 8.40 8.09
CA GLU A 44 18.91 9.37 7.35
C GLU A 44 19.14 8.94 5.90
N ALA A 45 19.46 7.66 5.68
CA ALA A 45 19.66 7.13 4.33
C ALA A 45 18.37 7.20 3.52
N ILE A 46 17.23 6.84 4.12
CA ILE A 46 15.92 6.94 3.45
C ILE A 46 15.61 8.38 3.05
N LEU A 47 15.91 9.37 3.90
CA LEU A 47 15.66 10.78 3.60
C LEU A 47 16.51 11.31 2.43
N GLN A 48 17.74 10.81 2.29
CA GLN A 48 18.64 11.20 1.20
C GLN A 48 18.35 10.49 -0.13
N MET A 49 17.58 9.40 -0.13
CA MET A 49 17.20 8.69 -1.35
C MET A 49 16.18 9.49 -2.18
N SER A 50 16.27 9.34 -3.49
CA SER A 50 15.22 9.83 -4.39
C SER A 50 13.92 9.03 -4.20
N ILE A 51 12.79 9.60 -4.60
CA ILE A 51 11.49 8.90 -4.54
C ILE A 51 11.54 7.60 -5.35
N SER A 52 12.14 7.62 -6.55
CA SER A 52 12.28 6.43 -7.40
C SER A 52 13.12 5.34 -6.74
N GLU A 53 14.24 5.70 -6.12
CA GLU A 53 15.10 4.74 -5.43
C GLU A 53 14.40 4.12 -4.20
N ARG A 54 13.65 4.93 -3.45
CA ARG A 54 12.80 4.41 -2.35
C ARG A 54 11.76 3.43 -2.88
N PHE A 55 11.08 3.79 -3.96
CA PHE A 55 10.05 2.96 -4.58
C PHE A 55 10.60 1.61 -5.06
N GLU A 56 11.76 1.58 -5.73
CA GLU A 56 12.40 0.33 -6.16
C GLU A 56 12.77 -0.56 -4.98
N LYS A 57 13.36 0.02 -3.93
CA LYS A 57 13.73 -0.73 -2.72
C LYS A 57 12.52 -1.26 -1.99
N GLU A 58 11.43 -0.49 -1.91
CA GLU A 58 10.17 -0.95 -1.33
C GLU A 58 9.51 -2.05 -2.15
N MET A 59 9.41 -1.88 -3.46
CA MET A 59 8.83 -2.87 -4.36
C MET A 59 9.54 -4.22 -4.26
N ALA A 60 10.86 -4.23 -4.07
CA ALA A 60 11.63 -5.46 -3.86
C ALA A 60 11.21 -6.25 -2.59
N PHE A 61 10.70 -5.59 -1.54
CA PHE A 61 10.13 -6.30 -0.38
C PHE A 61 8.75 -6.87 -0.65
N HIS A 62 8.02 -6.29 -1.60
CA HIS A 62 6.67 -6.71 -1.96
C HIS A 62 6.64 -7.75 -3.06
N GLN A 63 7.71 -7.87 -3.86
CA GLN A 63 7.80 -8.78 -4.99
C GLN A 63 7.50 -10.23 -4.62
N GLU A 64 8.08 -10.73 -3.51
CA GLU A 64 7.82 -12.10 -3.03
C GLU A 64 6.33 -12.33 -2.73
N TYR A 65 5.67 -11.36 -2.09
CA TYR A 65 4.25 -11.42 -1.80
C TYR A 65 3.40 -11.34 -3.07
N HIS A 66 3.74 -10.42 -3.98
CA HIS A 66 3.05 -10.31 -5.26
C HIS A 66 3.10 -11.63 -6.03
N GLU A 67 4.28 -12.23 -6.15
CA GLU A 67 4.44 -13.52 -6.82
C GLU A 67 3.67 -14.65 -6.14
N GLU A 68 3.64 -14.67 -4.80
CA GLU A 68 2.90 -15.67 -4.03
C GLU A 68 1.39 -15.53 -4.26
N PHE A 69 0.84 -14.32 -4.15
CA PHE A 69 -0.59 -14.06 -4.38
C PHE A 69 -1.00 -14.26 -5.85
N ASP A 70 -0.13 -13.92 -6.81
CA ASP A 70 -0.39 -14.14 -8.24
C ASP A 70 -0.44 -15.64 -8.60
N LYS A 71 0.43 -16.46 -7.98
CA LYS A 71 0.50 -17.90 -8.25
C LYS A 71 -0.52 -18.72 -7.45
N ASN A 72 -0.70 -18.39 -6.18
CA ASN A 72 -1.39 -19.24 -5.21
C ASN A 72 -2.67 -18.61 -4.64
N GLY A 73 -3.01 -17.37 -5.03
CA GLY A 73 -4.19 -16.69 -4.51
C GLY A 73 -4.18 -16.62 -2.98
N LEU A 74 -5.26 -17.08 -2.35
CA LEU A 74 -5.40 -17.10 -0.89
C LEU A 74 -5.14 -18.49 -0.27
N ASP A 75 -4.78 -19.49 -1.07
CA ASP A 75 -4.69 -20.88 -0.63
C ASP A 75 -3.65 -21.08 0.49
N ASN A 76 -2.58 -20.28 0.45
CA ASN A 76 -1.50 -20.31 1.43
C ASN A 76 -1.64 -19.26 2.54
N LEU A 77 -2.72 -18.48 2.55
CA LEU A 77 -2.93 -17.46 3.57
C LEU A 77 -3.26 -18.12 4.93
N ARG A 78 -2.37 -17.94 5.91
CA ARG A 78 -2.58 -18.42 7.28
C ARG A 78 -2.61 -17.25 8.24
N ILE A 79 -3.72 -17.09 8.96
CA ILE A 79 -3.84 -16.11 10.04
C ILE A 79 -3.51 -16.84 11.34
N HIS A 80 -2.39 -16.49 11.97
CA HIS A 80 -2.09 -16.91 13.33
C HIS A 80 -2.63 -15.83 14.29
N ASN A 81 -3.43 -16.28 15.26
CA ASN A 81 -4.15 -15.51 16.28
C ASN A 81 -5.51 -14.94 15.83
N LEU A 82 -6.57 -15.67 16.20
CA LEU A 82 -7.91 -15.17 16.47
C LEU A 82 -8.22 -15.42 17.95
#